data_AF-A0A7K1CCE0-F1
#
_entry.id   AF-A0A7K1CCE0-F1
#
_cell.length_a   1.000
_cell.length_b   1.000
_cell.length_c   1.000
_cell.angle_alpha   90.00
_cell.angle_beta   90.00
_cell.angle_gamma   90.00
#
_symmetry.space_group_name_H-M   'P 1'
#
loop_
_entity.id
_entity.type
_entity.pdbx_description
1 polymer ?
#
loop_
_entity_poly.entity_id
_entity_poly.type
_entity_poly.pdbx_seq_one_letter_code
_entity_poly.pdbx_strand_id
1 'polypeptide(L)'
;PFFFRARHIEISEKALLVPDAFGLGIFAAGGTHLALVSGQSPMVAVLMGVITAVVGGVLRDVLVNEVPRAFHDHQPYAVIAFAGGWLVVLFDFLMLPASISVLASASVMVLVRLLAVKFGWELKRWRFL
;
A
#
# COMPACT_ATOMS: atom_id res chain seq x y z
N PRO A 1 40.23 6.33 -1.84
CA PRO A 1 39.36 5.18 -2.14
C PRO A 1 38.26 5.02 -1.08
N PHE A 2 37.04 5.41 -1.47
CA PHE A 2 35.74 5.07 -0.88
C PHE A 2 35.59 5.04 0.66
N PHE A 3 35.17 6.18 1.21
CA PHE A 3 34.82 6.37 2.62
C PHE A 3 33.32 6.10 2.84
N PHE A 4 32.87 4.85 2.72
CA PHE A 4 31.50 4.47 3.13
C PHE A 4 31.47 4.27 4.64
N ARG A 5 31.35 5.38 5.35
CA ARG A 5 31.03 5.41 6.78
C ARG A 5 29.57 4.98 6.90
N ALA A 6 29.35 3.70 7.21
CA ALA A 6 28.05 3.17 7.60
C ALA A 6 27.58 3.92 8.85
N ARG A 7 26.91 5.05 8.62
CA ARG A 7 26.23 5.80 9.65
C ARG A 7 25.05 4.93 10.02
N HIS A 8 25.15 4.22 11.15
CA HIS A 8 24.05 3.54 11.83
C HIS A 8 22.96 4.59 12.10
N ILE A 9 22.13 4.85 11.09
CA ILE A 9 20.82 5.44 11.30
C ILE A 9 20.02 4.23 11.74
N GLU A 10 19.82 4.09 13.05
CA GLU A 10 18.75 3.23 13.55
C GLU A 10 17.45 3.83 13.00
N ILE A 11 17.06 3.42 11.80
CA ILE A 11 15.80 3.81 11.19
C ILE A 11 14.74 3.24 12.13
N SER A 12 14.26 4.09 13.03
CA SER A 12 13.16 3.73 13.93
C SER A 12 12.03 3.20 13.08
N GLU A 13 11.40 2.09 13.48
CA GLU A 13 10.28 1.47 12.76
C GLU A 13 9.18 2.47 12.35
N LYS A 14 9.03 3.55 13.14
CA LYS A 14 8.11 4.67 12.90
C LYS A 14 8.49 5.52 11.68
N ALA A 15 9.77 5.69 11.40
CA ALA A 15 10.25 6.43 10.24
C ALA A 15 9.93 5.71 8.91
N LEU A 16 9.84 4.37 8.94
CA LEU A 16 9.51 3.57 7.75
C LEU A 16 8.00 3.50 7.46
N LEU A 17 7.16 3.73 8.47
CA LEU A 17 5.70 3.65 8.37
C LEU A 17 5.08 4.73 7.46
N VAL A 18 5.61 5.94 7.49
CA VAL A 18 5.06 7.03 6.68
C VAL A 18 5.33 6.80 5.19
N PRO A 19 6.59 6.57 4.74
CA PRO A 19 6.85 6.20 3.36
C PRO A 19 6.10 4.94 2.91
N ASP A 20 5.91 3.96 3.81
CA ASP A 20 5.11 2.76 3.54
C ASP A 20 3.65 3.10 3.20
N ALA A 21 3.01 3.95 4.01
CA ALA A 21 1.63 4.36 3.77
C ALA A 21 1.48 5.10 2.43
N PHE A 22 2.39 6.02 2.12
CA PHE A 22 2.42 6.73 0.84
C PHE A 22 2.65 5.78 -0.34
N GLY A 23 3.62 4.88 -0.24
CA GLY A 23 3.88 3.86 -1.26
C GLY A 23 2.65 2.99 -1.52
N LEU A 24 2.00 2.52 -0.46
CA LEU A 24 0.76 1.74 -0.54
C LEU A 24 -0.33 2.48 -1.32
N GLY A 25 -0.65 3.72 -0.93
CA GLY A 25 -1.72 4.49 -1.55
C GLY A 25 -1.43 4.85 -3.02
N ILE A 26 -0.22 5.33 -3.31
CA ILE A 26 0.16 5.78 -4.66
C ILE A 26 0.21 4.58 -5.62
N PHE A 27 0.88 3.49 -5.23
CA PHE A 27 1.04 2.33 -6.10
C PHE A 27 -0.26 1.54 -6.26
N ALA A 28 -1.07 1.41 -5.21
CA ALA A 28 -2.37 0.73 -5.32
C ALA A 28 -3.34 1.52 -6.21
N ALA A 29 -3.45 2.83 -5.99
CA ALA A 29 -4.36 3.67 -6.78
C ALA A 29 -3.89 3.77 -8.25
N GLY A 30 -2.61 4.05 -8.47
CA GLY A 30 -2.02 4.17 -9.79
C GLY A 30 -2.05 2.86 -10.57
N GLY A 31 -1.71 1.73 -9.93
CA GLY A 31 -1.77 0.40 -10.54
C GLY A 31 -3.19 -0.01 -10.91
N THR A 32 -4.17 0.29 -10.05
CA THR A 32 -5.59 0.05 -10.36
C THR A 32 -6.03 0.87 -11.56
N HIS A 33 -5.75 2.18 -11.56
CA HIS A 33 -6.14 3.05 -12.66
C HIS A 33 -5.46 2.64 -13.98
N LEU A 34 -4.17 2.32 -13.94
CA LEU A 34 -3.43 1.87 -15.13
C LEU A 34 -4.02 0.59 -15.73
N ALA A 35 -4.47 -0.34 -14.88
CA ALA A 35 -5.13 -1.56 -15.35
C ALA A 35 -6.53 -1.28 -15.93
N LEU A 36 -7.30 -0.35 -15.35
CA LEU A 36 -8.60 0.08 -15.90
C LEU A 36 -8.44 0.70 -17.29
N VAL A 37 -7.50 1.64 -17.48
CA VAL A 37 -7.27 2.28 -18.79
C VAL A 37 -6.69 1.31 -19.83
N SER A 38 -6.10 0.20 -19.37
CA SER A 38 -5.65 -0.90 -20.23
C SER A 38 -6.79 -1.83 -20.66
N GLY A 39 -8.04 -1.50 -20.35
CA GLY A 39 -9.24 -2.26 -20.73
C GLY A 39 -9.45 -3.54 -19.92
N GLN A 40 -8.78 -3.68 -18.77
CA GLN A 40 -8.97 -4.84 -17.89
C GLN A 40 -10.28 -4.73 -17.11
N SER A 41 -10.80 -5.87 -16.64
CA SER A 41 -12.00 -5.87 -15.80
C SER A 41 -11.72 -5.19 -14.45
N PRO A 42 -12.74 -4.58 -13.80
CA PRO A 42 -12.56 -3.89 -12.52
C PRO A 42 -11.91 -4.74 -11.44
N MET A 43 -12.27 -6.03 -11.37
CA MET A 43 -11.69 -6.97 -10.42
C MET A 43 -10.18 -7.17 -10.67
N VAL A 44 -9.81 -7.40 -11.94
CA VAL A 44 -8.40 -7.57 -12.31
C VAL A 44 -7.62 -6.29 -12.03
N ALA A 45 -8.21 -5.13 -12.30
CA ALA A 45 -7.58 -3.85 -12.04
C ALA A 45 -7.27 -3.64 -10.55
N VAL A 46 -8.24 -3.89 -9.66
CA VAL A 46 -8.03 -3.80 -8.21
C VAL A 46 -6.93 -4.76 -7.76
N LEU A 47 -6.96 -6.01 -8.23
CA LEU A 47 -5.93 -7.00 -7.88
C LEU A 47 -4.54 -6.57 -8.35
N MET A 48 -4.42 -6.03 -9.56
CA MET A 48 -3.16 -5.49 -10.08
C MET A 48 -2.64 -4.36 -9.19
N GLY A 49 -3.50 -3.41 -8.80
CA GLY A 49 -3.13 -2.34 -7.87
C GLY A 49 -2.62 -2.89 -6.53
N VAL A 50 -3.33 -3.85 -5.93
CA VAL A 50 -2.91 -4.49 -4.67
C VAL A 50 -1.56 -5.17 -4.84
N ILE A 51 -1.36 -5.95 -5.90
CA ILE A 51 -0.10 -6.64 -6.17
C ILE A 51 1.04 -5.64 -6.33
N THR A 52 0.85 -4.57 -7.12
CA THR A 52 1.87 -3.54 -7.32
C THR A 52 2.31 -2.90 -5.99
N ALA A 53 1.35 -2.56 -5.12
CA ALA A 53 1.65 -1.98 -3.83
C ALA A 53 2.35 -2.96 -2.87
N VAL A 54 1.83 -4.19 -2.76
CA VAL A 54 2.37 -5.22 -1.85
C VAL A 54 3.77 -5.65 -2.27
N VAL A 55 4.01 -5.91 -3.56
CA VAL A 55 5.33 -6.34 -4.05
C VAL A 55 6.38 -5.25 -3.79
N GLY A 56 6.03 -3.97 -3.97
CA GLY A 56 6.93 -2.87 -3.63
C GLY A 56 7.31 -2.84 -2.15
N GLY A 57 6.32 -3.02 -1.26
CA GLY A 57 6.55 -3.11 0.20
C GLY A 57 7.40 -4.32 0.58
N VAL A 58 7.12 -5.48 0.00
CA VAL A 58 7.87 -6.73 0.24
C VAL A 58 9.31 -6.60 -0.23
N LEU A 59 9.55 -6.05 -1.43
CA LEU A 59 10.91 -5.84 -1.94
C LEU A 59 11.71 -4.91 -1.03
N ARG A 60 11.10 -3.82 -0.54
CA ARG A 60 11.74 -2.93 0.43
C ARG A 60 12.15 -3.68 1.70
N ASP A 61 11.23 -4.45 2.27
CA ASP A 61 11.48 -5.14 3.54
C ASP A 61 12.59 -6.21 3.38
N VAL A 62 12.58 -6.97 2.26
CA VAL A 62 13.62 -7.95 1.93
C VAL A 62 15.00 -7.30 1.75
N LEU A 63 15.08 -6.14 1.10
CA LEU A 63 16.35 -5.42 0.90
C LEU A 63 16.96 -4.91 2.20
N VAL A 64 16.14 -4.67 3.22
CA VAL A 64 16.57 -4.28 4.57
C VAL A 64 16.79 -5.53 5.46
N ASN A 65 16.62 -6.73 4.91
CA ASN A 65 16.72 -8.01 5.62
C ASN A 65 15.74 -8.14 6.80
N GLU A 66 14.55 -7.57 6.64
CA GLU A 66 13.45 -7.63 7.60
C GLU A 66 12.32 -8.53 7.05
N VAL A 67 11.55 -9.15 7.96
CA VAL A 67 10.39 -9.96 7.55
C VAL A 67 9.32 -9.01 6.99
N PRO A 68 8.79 -9.26 5.78
CA PRO A 68 7.86 -8.32 5.17
C PRO A 68 6.60 -8.12 5.99
N ARG A 69 6.25 -6.85 6.19
CA ARG A 69 5.08 -6.46 6.99
C ARG A 69 3.77 -6.99 6.42
N ALA A 70 3.72 -7.20 5.10
CA ALA A 70 2.57 -7.82 4.43
C ALA A 70 2.21 -9.21 4.98
N PHE A 71 3.18 -9.96 5.51
CA PHE A 71 2.96 -11.31 6.03
C PHE A 71 2.94 -11.37 7.56
N HIS A 72 3.62 -10.45 8.24
CA HIS A 72 3.86 -10.56 9.68
C HIS A 72 2.99 -9.62 10.53
N ASP A 73 2.65 -8.44 10.02
CA ASP A 73 2.20 -7.34 10.90
C ASP A 73 0.73 -7.43 11.32
N HIS A 74 -0.04 -8.42 10.82
CA HIS A 74 -1.49 -8.62 11.07
C HIS A 74 -2.39 -7.39 10.80
N GLN A 75 -1.81 -6.28 10.37
CA GLN A 75 -2.52 -5.06 10.04
C GLN A 75 -3.25 -5.23 8.70
N PRO A 76 -4.34 -4.49 8.48
CA PRO A 76 -5.17 -4.57 7.27
C PRO A 76 -4.49 -4.00 6.01
N TYR A 77 -3.21 -4.30 5.75
CA TYR A 77 -2.44 -3.76 4.62
C TYR A 77 -3.10 -4.05 3.27
N ALA A 78 -3.27 -5.34 2.95
CA ALA A 78 -3.89 -5.77 1.69
C ALA A 78 -5.37 -5.38 1.61
N VAL A 79 -6.07 -5.36 2.76
CA VAL A 79 -7.49 -4.99 2.83
C VAL A 79 -7.68 -3.51 2.51
N ILE A 80 -6.83 -2.63 3.03
CA ILE A 80 -6.85 -1.19 2.72
C ILE A 80 -6.58 -0.97 1.24
N ALA A 81 -5.57 -1.64 0.68
CA ALA A 81 -5.27 -1.55 -0.75
C ALA A 81 -6.43 -2.02 -1.62
N PHE A 82 -7.06 -3.14 -1.25
CA PHE A 82 -8.20 -3.70 -1.97
C PHE A 82 -9.42 -2.78 -1.92
N ALA A 83 -9.79 -2.31 -0.71
CA ALA A 83 -10.89 -1.37 -0.52
C ALA A 83 -10.64 -0.04 -1.24
N GLY A 84 -9.41 0.46 -1.19
CA GLY A 84 -9.00 1.68 -1.90
C GLY A 84 -8.98 1.52 -3.42
N GLY A 85 -8.62 0.35 -3.94
CA GLY A 85 -8.73 0.04 -5.36
C GLY A 85 -10.18 0.12 -5.84
N TRP A 86 -11.14 -0.38 -5.05
CA TRP A 86 -12.57 -0.23 -5.35
C TRP A 86 -13.04 1.23 -5.35
N LEU A 87 -12.43 2.11 -4.56
CA LEU A 87 -12.69 3.55 -4.65
C LEU A 87 -12.22 4.13 -5.99
N VAL A 88 -11.06 3.71 -6.50
CA VAL A 88 -10.59 4.13 -7.84
C VAL A 88 -11.59 3.70 -8.91
N VAL A 89 -12.04 2.44 -8.84
CA VAL A 89 -13.07 1.90 -9.75
C VAL A 89 -14.35 2.72 -9.66
N LEU A 90 -14.83 3.03 -8.46
CA LEU A 90 -16.04 3.83 -8.25
C LEU A 90 -15.89 5.24 -8.86
N PHE A 91 -14.76 5.90 -8.67
CA PHE A 91 -14.52 7.23 -9.23
C PHE A 91 -14.40 7.20 -10.76
N ASP A 92 -13.83 6.13 -11.31
CA ASP A 92 -13.78 5.89 -12.75
C ASP A 92 -15.21 5.71 -13.33
N PHE A 93 -16.07 4.95 -12.65
CA PHE A 93 -17.49 4.82 -13.01
C PHE A 93 -18.26 6.14 -12.95
N LEU A 94 -17.90 7.05 -12.03
CA LEU A 94 -18.48 8.39 -11.94
C LEU A 94 -17.93 9.37 -12.98
N MET A 95 -17.09 8.91 -13.92
CA MET A 95 -16.45 9.72 -14.95
C MET A 95 -15.62 10.89 -14.38
N LEU A 96 -15.05 10.71 -13.20
CA LEU A 96 -14.14 11.71 -12.62
C LEU A 96 -12.82 11.72 -13.39
N PRO A 97 -12.14 12.88 -13.49
CA PRO A 97 -10.80 12.96 -14.05
C PRO A 97 -9.84 11.98 -13.35
N ALA A 98 -9.02 11.28 -14.14
CA ALA A 98 -8.03 10.32 -13.65
C ALA A 98 -7.19 10.84 -12.48
N SER A 99 -6.71 12.08 -12.60
CA SER A 99 -5.91 12.75 -11.56
C SER A 99 -6.66 12.81 -10.22
N ILE A 100 -7.96 13.12 -10.24
CA ILE A 100 -8.79 13.21 -9.04
C ILE A 100 -9.06 11.82 -8.49
N SER A 101 -9.42 10.86 -9.34
CA SER A 101 -9.69 9.48 -8.94
C SER A 101 -8.50 8.85 -8.20
N VAL A 102 -7.29 8.98 -8.78
CA VAL A 102 -6.06 8.44 -8.19
C VAL A 102 -5.66 9.21 -6.93
N LEU A 103 -5.64 10.54 -6.95
CA LEU A 103 -5.22 11.33 -5.79
C LEU A 103 -6.16 11.18 -4.60
N ALA A 104 -7.48 11.20 -4.83
CA ALA A 104 -8.47 11.03 -3.78
C ALA A 104 -8.36 9.64 -3.15
N SER A 105 -8.32 8.59 -3.98
CA SER A 105 -8.23 7.21 -3.49
C SER A 105 -6.91 6.94 -2.77
N ALA A 106 -5.78 7.42 -3.32
CA ALA A 106 -4.48 7.31 -2.67
C ALA A 106 -4.46 8.04 -1.32
N SER A 107 -5.02 9.25 -1.25
CA SER A 107 -5.11 10.01 0.00
C SER A 107 -5.94 9.27 1.05
N VAL A 108 -7.08 8.69 0.67
CA VAL A 108 -7.91 7.87 1.56
C VAL A 108 -7.12 6.67 2.07
N MET A 109 -6.44 5.93 1.19
CA MET A 109 -5.61 4.78 1.59
C MET A 109 -4.50 5.16 2.57
N VAL A 110 -3.78 6.26 2.29
CA VAL A 110 -2.72 6.77 3.18
C VAL A 110 -3.29 7.13 4.55
N LEU A 111 -4.41 7.87 4.59
CA LEU A 111 -5.06 8.27 5.83
C LEU A 111 -5.51 7.06 6.64
N VAL A 112 -6.21 6.12 6.01
CA VAL A 112 -6.66 4.89 6.67
C VAL A 112 -5.49 4.07 7.18
N ARG A 113 -4.38 3.99 6.42
CA ARG A 113 -3.17 3.28 6.84
C ARG A 113 -2.53 3.94 8.06
N LEU A 114 -2.37 5.25 8.07
CA LEU A 114 -1.82 5.99 9.20
C LEU A 114 -2.72 5.88 10.45
N LEU A 115 -4.04 5.90 10.26
CA LEU A 115 -5.01 5.68 11.34
C LEU A 115 -4.93 4.26 11.88
N ALA A 116 -4.89 3.23 11.02
CA ALA A 116 -4.78 1.84 11.42
C ALA A 116 -3.51 1.60 12.25
N VAL A 117 -2.39 2.21 11.87
CA VAL A 117 -1.12 2.14 12.62
C VAL A 117 -1.23 2.88 13.95
N LYS A 118 -1.83 4.08 13.97
CA LYS A 118 -1.98 4.88 15.19
C LYS A 118 -2.92 4.25 16.22
N PHE A 119 -3.98 3.59 15.77
CA PHE A 119 -4.98 2.94 16.63
C PHE A 119 -4.67 1.46 16.91
N GLY A 120 -3.59 0.90 16.36
CA GLY A 120 -3.22 -0.50 16.58
C GLY A 120 -4.27 -1.48 16.04
N TRP A 121 -4.83 -1.20 14.86
CA TRP A 121 -5.80 -2.09 14.23
C TRP A 121 -5.11 -3.38 13.78
N GLU A 122 -5.33 -4.46 14.51
CA GLU A 122 -4.90 -5.81 14.16
C GLU A 122 -6.09 -6.64 13.67
N LEU A 123 -5.93 -7.34 12.55
CA LEU A 123 -6.86 -8.41 12.21
C LEU A 123 -6.74 -9.53 13.24
N LYS A 124 -7.90 -10.00 13.70
CA LYS A 124 -8.01 -11.09 14.67
C LYS A 124 -7.23 -12.31 14.19
N ARG A 125 -6.19 -12.70 14.94
CA ARG A 125 -5.44 -13.94 14.70
C ARG A 125 -6.39 -15.13 14.64
N TRP A 126 -6.33 -15.87 13.53
CA TRP A 126 -6.88 -17.22 13.48
C TRP A 126 -5.98 -18.11 14.32
N ARG A 127 -6.40 -18.31 15.58
CA ARG A 127 -5.77 -19.24 16.51
C ARG A 127 -6.12 -20.65 16.05
N PHE A 128 -5.40 -21.18 15.06
CA PHE A 128 -5.35 -22.61 14.89
C PHE A 128 -4.67 -23.21 16.12
N LEU A 129 -5.37 -24.18 16.70
CA LEU A 129 -5.08 -24.90 17.94
C LEU A 129 -3.63 -25.36 18.07
#